data_AF-A0A923QXD0-F1
#
_entry.id   AF-A0A923QXD0-F1
#
_cell.length_a   1.000
_cell.length_b   1.000
_cell.length_c   1.000
_cell.angle_alpha   90.00
_cell.angle_beta   90.00
_cell.angle_gamma   90.00
#
_symmetry.space_group_name_H-M   'P 1'
#
loop_
_entity.id
_entity.type
_entity.pdbx_description
1 polymer ?
#
loop_
_entity_poly.entity_id
_entity_poly.type
_entity_poly.pdbx_seq_one_letter_code
_entity_poly.pdbx_strand_id
1 'polypeptide(L)'
;MTNQSIPLSTIHPLHERACELAKRFKWLQSELIEVLQCIDQERTFYELGYSSLFQYVTGALGFSESVAWNLILVARKAREILELKAALRGGTLTLSSAA
;
A
#
# COMPACT_ATOMS: atom_id res chain seq x y z
N MET A 1 -42.35 -26.78 25.45
CA MET A 1 -42.21 -26.39 24.04
C MET A 1 -42.28 -24.87 23.94
N THR A 2 -41.14 -24.20 23.84
CA THR A 2 -40.98 -22.91 23.16
C THR A 2 -39.50 -22.77 22.88
N ASN A 3 -39.14 -23.22 21.68
CA ASN A 3 -37.81 -23.06 21.11
C ASN A 3 -37.65 -21.56 20.81
N GLN A 4 -36.90 -20.85 21.65
CA GLN A 4 -36.69 -19.43 21.50
C GLN A 4 -35.64 -19.23 20.42
N SER A 5 -36.11 -18.84 19.23
CA SER A 5 -35.31 -18.45 18.08
C SER A 5 -34.39 -17.29 18.46
N ILE A 6 -33.08 -17.59 18.54
CA ILE A 6 -32.03 -16.58 18.70
C ILE A 6 -32.06 -15.68 17.45
N PRO A 7 -32.24 -14.35 17.58
CA PRO A 7 -32.24 -13.48 16.42
C PRO A 7 -30.84 -13.43 15.79
N LEU A 8 -30.78 -13.67 14.49
CA LEU A 8 -29.57 -13.52 13.69
C LEU A 8 -29.14 -12.03 13.68
N SER A 9 -27.88 -11.80 14.09
CA SER A 9 -27.06 -10.61 13.87
C SER A 9 -27.34 -9.36 14.72
N THR A 10 -26.84 -9.35 15.96
CA THR A 10 -26.31 -8.11 16.53
C THR A 10 -24.78 -8.23 16.49
N ILE A 11 -24.17 -7.62 15.48
CA ILE A 11 -22.71 -7.59 15.38
C ILE A 11 -22.18 -6.82 16.58
N HIS A 12 -21.20 -7.38 17.29
CA HIS A 12 -20.64 -6.76 18.48
C HIS A 12 -20.05 -5.38 18.11
N PRO A 13 -20.33 -4.28 18.85
CA PRO A 13 -19.87 -2.94 18.48
C PRO A 13 -18.35 -2.82 18.28
N LEU A 14 -17.54 -3.54 19.08
CA LEU A 14 -16.10 -3.61 18.89
C LEU A 14 -15.69 -4.27 17.57
N HIS A 15 -16.44 -5.27 17.09
CA HIS A 15 -16.19 -5.89 15.79
C HIS A 15 -16.48 -4.91 14.65
N GLU A 16 -17.62 -4.19 14.70
CA GLU A 16 -17.94 -3.17 13.70
C GLU A 16 -16.86 -2.09 13.65
N ARG A 17 -16.43 -1.62 14.82
CA ARG A 17 -15.34 -0.63 14.92
C ARG A 17 -14.02 -1.17 14.38
N ALA A 18 -13.66 -2.41 14.70
CA ALA A 18 -12.46 -3.05 14.16
C ALA A 18 -12.50 -3.16 12.63
N CYS A 19 -13.65 -3.52 12.06
CA CYS A 19 -13.85 -3.58 10.61
C CYS A 19 -13.74 -2.20 9.94
N GLU A 20 -14.29 -1.15 10.56
CA GLU A 20 -14.13 0.24 10.10
C GLU A 20 -12.65 0.65 10.09
N LEU A 21 -11.96 0.44 11.21
CA LEU A 21 -10.55 0.79 11.35
C LEU A 21 -9.67 0.01 10.39
N ALA A 22 -9.95 -1.28 10.15
CA ALA A 22 -9.21 -2.09 9.19
C ALA A 22 -9.36 -1.57 7.75
N LYS A 23 -10.56 -1.12 7.36
CA LYS A 23 -10.78 -0.49 6.03
C LYS A 23 -10.00 0.81 5.90
N ARG A 24 -10.07 1.67 6.92
CA ARG A 24 -9.35 2.94 6.94
C ARG A 24 -7.84 2.74 6.93
N PHE A 25 -7.34 1.77 7.69
CA PHE A 25 -5.92 1.41 7.70
C PHE A 25 -5.45 0.98 6.31
N LYS A 26 -6.18 0.09 5.63
CA LYS A 26 -5.84 -0.34 4.27
C LYS A 26 -5.81 0.84 3.29
N TRP A 27 -6.77 1.75 3.40
CA TRP A 27 -6.82 2.93 2.54
C TRP A 27 -5.63 3.88 2.80
N LEU A 28 -5.34 4.20 4.05
CA LEU A 28 -4.17 5.01 4.43
C LEU A 28 -2.86 4.35 4.01
N GLN A 29 -2.76 3.02 4.12
CA GLN A 29 -1.60 2.27 3.67
C GLN A 29 -1.40 2.41 2.15
N SER A 30 -2.47 2.36 1.35
CA SER A 30 -2.41 2.60 -0.08
C SER A 30 -1.94 4.01 -0.42
N GLU A 31 -2.49 5.03 0.24
CA GLU A 31 -2.05 6.42 0.03
C GLU A 31 -0.57 6.61 0.39
N LEU A 32 -0.12 6.02 1.50
CA LEU A 32 1.29 6.05 1.87
C LEU A 32 2.17 5.42 0.78
N ILE A 33 1.75 4.29 0.22
CA ILE A 33 2.49 3.62 -0.86
C ILE A 33 2.57 4.51 -2.11
N GLU A 34 1.51 5.26 -2.45
CA GLU A 34 1.52 6.22 -3.56
C GLU A 34 2.49 7.37 -3.30
N VAL A 35 2.48 7.96 -2.10
CA VAL A 35 3.43 9.01 -1.72
C VAL A 35 4.88 8.49 -1.74
N LEU A 36 5.12 7.27 -1.23
CA LEU A 36 6.46 6.66 -1.25
C LEU A 36 6.94 6.38 -2.67
N GLN A 37 6.05 6.13 -3.64
CA GLN A 37 6.43 6.04 -5.06
C GLN A 37 6.95 7.37 -5.60
N CYS A 38 6.26 8.47 -5.31
CA CYS A 38 6.70 9.82 -5.69
C CYS A 38 8.06 10.15 -5.04
N ILE A 39 8.21 9.89 -3.75
CA ILE A 39 9.47 10.11 -3.02
C ILE A 39 10.62 9.25 -3.60
N ASP A 40 10.36 7.99 -3.99
CA ASP A 40 11.38 7.14 -4.64
C ASP A 40 11.77 7.67 -6.02
N GLN A 41 10.80 8.18 -6.78
CA GLN A 41 10.98 8.69 -8.14
C GLN A 41 11.75 10.01 -8.16
N GLU A 42 11.35 10.96 -7.31
CA GLU A 42 11.96 12.28 -7.18
C GLU A 42 13.23 12.24 -6.33
N ARG A 43 13.47 11.12 -5.65
CA ARG A 43 14.57 10.92 -4.69
C ARG A 43 14.59 11.99 -3.58
N THR A 44 13.40 12.49 -3.19
CA THR A 44 13.22 13.53 -2.17
C THR A 44 13.90 13.17 -0.84
N PHE A 45 14.06 11.87 -0.55
CA PHE A 45 14.79 11.40 0.62
C PHE A 45 16.24 11.92 0.70
N TYR A 46 16.91 12.19 -0.43
CA TYR A 46 18.25 12.81 -0.41
C TYR A 46 18.22 14.27 0.04
N GLU A 47 17.23 15.03 -0.41
CA GLU A 47 17.04 16.43 0.00
C GLU A 47 16.74 16.54 1.50
N LEU A 48 16.11 15.51 2.06
CA LEU A 48 15.82 15.37 3.49
C LEU A 48 17.00 14.79 4.29
N GLY A 49 18.15 14.52 3.67
CA GLY A 49 19.37 14.07 4.34
C GLY A 49 19.48 12.56 4.58
N TYR A 50 18.63 11.75 3.95
CA TYR A 50 18.69 10.29 4.06
C TYR A 50 19.45 9.67 2.88
N SER A 51 20.22 8.62 3.16
CA SER A 51 21.02 7.95 2.12
C SER A 51 20.19 7.03 1.20
N SER A 52 18.95 6.71 1.57
CA SER A 52 18.04 5.86 0.81
C SER A 52 16.60 6.05 1.27
N LEU A 53 15.65 5.65 0.43
CA LEU A 53 14.24 5.55 0.81
C LEU A 53 14.05 4.64 2.05
N PHE A 54 14.83 3.57 2.17
CA PHE A 54 14.77 2.69 3.33
C PHE A 54 15.11 3.44 4.63
N GLN A 55 16.22 4.18 4.66
CA GLN A 55 16.59 4.99 5.81
C GLN A 55 15.57 6.10 6.10
N TYR A 56 14.94 6.67 5.07
CA TYR A 56 13.86 7.64 5.26
C TYR A 56 12.64 6.98 5.94
N VAL A 57 12.20 5.81 5.47
CA VAL A 57 11.02 5.13 6.02
C VAL A 57 11.26 4.60 7.44
N THR A 58 12.45 4.08 7.74
CA THR A 58 12.76 3.60 9.10
C THR A 58 13.14 4.73 10.05
N GLY A 59 13.88 5.74 9.57
CA GLY A 59 14.36 6.86 10.37
C GLY A 59 13.33 7.97 10.54
N ALA A 60 12.87 8.57 9.43
CA ALA A 60 11.95 9.71 9.46
C ALA A 60 10.53 9.29 9.87
N LEU A 61 10.04 8.20 9.27
CA LEU A 61 8.66 7.74 9.48
C LEU A 61 8.50 6.74 10.63
N GLY A 62 9.61 6.25 11.18
CA GLY A 62 9.61 5.39 12.37
C GLY A 62 9.07 3.98 12.17
N PHE A 63 9.00 3.49 10.92
CA PHE A 63 8.59 2.11 10.66
C PHE A 63 9.70 1.12 11.00
N SER A 64 9.30 -0.08 11.43
CA SER A 64 10.26 -1.19 11.55
C SER A 64 10.83 -1.55 10.18
N GLU A 65 12.03 -2.14 10.17
CA GLU A 65 12.68 -2.59 8.94
C GLU A 65 11.79 -3.54 8.11
N SER A 66 11.09 -4.45 8.78
CA SER A 66 10.19 -5.41 8.12
C SER A 66 9.01 -4.72 7.44
N VAL A 67 8.44 -3.69 8.07
CA VAL A 67 7.35 -2.90 7.47
C VAL A 67 7.89 -2.03 6.33
N ALA A 68 9.04 -1.39 6.53
CA ALA A 68 9.68 -0.56 5.52
C ALA A 68 9.98 -1.34 4.23
N TRP A 69 10.54 -2.55 4.35
CA TRP A 69 10.80 -3.42 3.21
C TRP A 69 9.53 -3.74 2.42
N ASN A 70 8.44 -4.10 3.11
CA ASN A 70 7.17 -4.42 2.46
C ASN A 70 6.58 -3.20 1.75
N LEU A 71 6.54 -2.03 2.40
CA LEU A 71 6.02 -0.80 1.80
C LEU A 71 6.80 -0.41 0.55
N ILE A 72 8.14 -0.43 0.62
CA ILE A 72 9.02 -0.04 -0.50
C ILE A 72 8.91 -1.04 -1.66
N LEU A 73 8.87 -2.34 -1.36
CA LEU A 73 8.71 -3.37 -2.38
C LEU A 73 7.40 -3.19 -3.14
N VAL A 74 6.29 -3.01 -2.41
CA VAL A 74 4.97 -2.82 -3.03
C VAL A 74 4.92 -1.53 -3.84
N ALA A 75 5.47 -0.43 -3.32
CA ALA A 75 5.59 0.84 -4.04
C ALA A 75 6.28 0.67 -5.40
N ARG A 76 7.46 0.05 -5.42
CA ARG A 76 8.22 -0.17 -6.66
C ARG A 76 7.50 -1.09 -7.64
N LYS A 77 6.90 -2.18 -7.16
CA LYS A 77 6.17 -3.14 -8.01
C LYS A 77 4.88 -2.58 -8.58
N ALA A 78 4.13 -1.79 -7.80
CA ALA A 78 2.94 -1.12 -8.30
C ALA A 78 3.29 -0.19 -9.48
N ARG A 79 4.40 0.54 -9.37
CA ARG A 79 4.88 1.42 -10.43
C ARG A 79 5.29 0.65 -11.70
N GLU A 80 6.08 -0.41 -11.58
CA GLU A 80 6.48 -1.25 -12.73
C GLU A 80 5.24 -1.71 -13.53
N ILE A 81 4.17 -2.12 -12.84
CA ILE A 81 2.91 -2.55 -13.47
C ILE A 81 2.20 -1.39 -14.18
N LEU A 82 2.18 -0.20 -13.58
CA LEU A 82 1.56 0.99 -14.17
C LEU A 82 2.31 1.47 -15.42
N GLU A 83 3.65 1.52 -15.36
CA GLU A 83 4.51 1.86 -16.49
C GLU A 83 4.33 0.87 -17.64
N LEU A 84 4.29 -0.44 -17.34
CA LEU A 84 4.01 -1.47 -18.33
C LEU A 84 2.63 -1.28 -18.99
N LYS A 85 1.58 -1.01 -18.18
CA LYS A 85 0.23 -0.73 -18.70
C LYS A 85 0.21 0.51 -19.60
N ALA A 86 0.95 1.56 -19.23
CA ALA A 86 1.05 2.78 -20.02
C ALA A 86 1.77 2.53 -21.35
N ALA A 87 2.88 1.79 -21.36
CA ALA A 87 3.64 1.50 -22.57
C ALA A 87 2.88 0.59 -23.55
N LEU A 88 2.11 -0.37 -23.05
CA LEU A 88 1.19 -1.19 -23.86
C LEU A 88 0.09 -0.33 -24.49
N ARG A 89 -0.51 0.59 -23.73
CA ARG A 89 -1.56 1.49 -24.26
C ARG A 89 -1.02 2.52 -25.26
N GLY A 90 0.21 2.98 -25.06
CA GLY A 90 0.91 3.88 -25.96
C GLY A 90 1.42 3.22 -27.25
N GLY A 91 1.25 1.90 -27.41
CA GLY A 91 1.67 1.14 -28.58
C GLY A 91 3.19 0.98 -28.73
N THR A 92 3.96 1.35 -27.70
CA THR A 92 5.44 1.29 -27.70
C THR A 92 5.96 -0.12 -27.36
N LEU A 93 5.13 -0.93 -26.71
CA LEU A 93 5.36 -2.33 -26.40
C LEU A 93 4.27 -3.18 -27.06
N THR A 94 4.65 -4.20 -27.84
CA THR A 94 3.72 -5.20 -28.39
C THR A 94 3.86 -6.50 -27.59
N LEU A 95 2.80 -7.32 -27.54
CA LEU A 95 2.78 -8.58 -26.77
C LEU A 95 3.96 -9.52 -27.11
N SER A 96 4.55 -9.38 -28.29
CA SER A 96 5.66 -10.20 -28.77
C SER A 96 7.05 -9.77 -28.25
N SER A 97 7.19 -8.59 -27.64
CA SER A 97 8.47 -8.09 -27.11
C SER A 97 8.55 -8.09 -25.58
N ALA A 98 7.58 -8.72 -24.90
CA ALA A 98 7.47 -8.79 -23.44
C ALA A 98 7.77 -10.20 -22.87
N ALA A 99 8.28 -11.12 -23.68
CA ALA A 99 8.63 -12.50 -23.29
C ALA A 99 10.11 -12.63 -22.89
#